data_AF-M5S264-F1
#
_entry.id   AF-M5S264-F1
#
_cell.length_a   1.000
_cell.length_b   1.000
_cell.length_c   1.000
_cell.angle_alpha   90.00
_cell.angle_beta   90.00
_cell.angle_gamma   90.00
#
_symmetry.space_group_name_H-M   'P 1'
#
loop_
_entity.id
_entity.type
_entity.pdbx_description
1 polymer ?
#
loop_
_entity_poly.entity_id
_entity_poly.type
_entity_poly.pdbx_seq_one_letter_code
_entity_poly.pdbx_strand_id
1 'polypeptide(L)'
;MPLKKLWNSLRGVTPQPKVTPEAAPATTSPGTPQPEPAARKKTASKPAAKVTASKPVAAPQACVPTPAPVAKAKPAAAARGVLSMLSRGEHDALVKTLTKLQPSSILEIGVGDGSRTPAVVHALAETNPALKYAVIDQFEMVGGTVKLRDFHGQLAGLAIRPSIVPETAARGVVTVLHRLGMMDAIILDPSLDAETLAELDTVLSKVSYADTMILRQTNGKWQSTASNSTTLRATRRAA
;
A
#
# COMPACT_ATOMS: atom_id res chain seq x y z
N MET A 1 -27.28 33.08 5.37
CA MET A 1 -25.97 33.46 4.80
C MET A 1 -25.61 32.48 3.69
N PRO A 2 -25.15 32.93 2.51
CA PRO A 2 -24.90 32.02 1.39
C PRO A 2 -23.69 31.11 1.65
N LEU A 3 -23.88 29.81 1.49
CA LEU A 3 -22.94 28.72 1.79
C LEU A 3 -21.55 28.89 1.12
N LYS A 4 -21.49 29.62 0.00
CA LYS A 4 -20.22 29.98 -0.68
C LYS A 4 -19.27 30.79 0.22
N LYS A 5 -19.77 31.62 1.13
CA LYS A 5 -18.92 32.42 2.04
C LYS A 5 -18.26 31.58 3.13
N LEU A 6 -18.94 30.52 3.60
CA LEU A 6 -18.40 29.62 4.61
C LEU A 6 -17.27 28.75 4.04
N TRP A 7 -17.45 28.29 2.80
CA TRP A 7 -16.45 27.48 2.10
C TRP A 7 -15.14 28.24 1.82
N ASN A 8 -15.22 29.53 1.48
CA ASN A 8 -14.02 30.35 1.26
C ASN A 8 -13.26 30.67 2.56
N SER A 9 -13.96 30.76 3.69
CA SER A 9 -13.35 30.98 5.01
C SER A 9 -12.55 29.76 5.48
N LEU A 10 -13.06 28.55 5.24
CA LEU A 10 -12.38 27.28 5.58
C LEU A 10 -11.13 27.00 4.75
N ARG A 11 -10.99 27.63 3.59
CA ARG A 11 -9.80 27.51 2.73
C ARG A 11 -8.73 28.56 2.99
N GLY A 12 -8.91 29.45 3.98
CA GLY A 12 -7.93 30.49 4.29
C GLY A 12 -7.72 31.52 3.18
N VAL A 13 -8.67 31.64 2.24
CA VAL A 13 -8.57 32.58 1.13
C VAL A 13 -9.15 33.92 1.56
N THR A 14 -8.35 34.73 2.25
CA THR A 14 -8.62 36.15 2.42
C THR A 14 -8.30 36.89 1.12
N PRO A 15 -9.25 37.61 0.50
CA PRO A 15 -8.97 38.40 -0.69
C PRO A 15 -8.09 39.61 -0.30
N GLN A 16 -6.83 39.57 -0.74
CA GLN A 16 -5.93 40.73 -0.74
C GLN A 16 -6.44 41.79 -1.73
N PRO A 17 -6.49 43.08 -1.35
CA PRO A 17 -6.85 44.15 -2.27
C PRO A 17 -5.78 44.34 -3.35
N LYS A 18 -6.27 44.38 -4.59
CA LYS A 18 -5.54 44.57 -5.85
C LYS A 18 -4.95 45.99 -5.91
N VAL A 19 -3.63 46.09 -6.03
CA VAL A 19 -2.93 47.33 -6.42
C VAL A 19 -2.12 47.05 -7.70
N THR A 20 -2.35 47.88 -8.71
CA THR A 20 -1.78 47.84 -10.07
C THR A 20 -0.43 48.57 -10.10
N PRO A 21 0.50 48.27 -11.03
CA PRO A 21 1.95 48.40 -10.85
C PRO A 21 2.56 49.70 -11.42
N GLU A 22 3.73 50.12 -10.92
CA GLU A 22 4.60 51.05 -11.63
C GLU A 22 6.11 50.85 -11.27
N ALA A 23 6.89 50.66 -12.33
CA ALA A 23 8.32 50.90 -12.55
C ALA A 23 9.42 50.44 -11.56
N ALA A 24 10.32 49.60 -12.09
CA ALA A 24 11.73 49.42 -11.70
C ALA A 24 12.57 50.68 -12.07
N PRO A 25 13.85 50.90 -11.64
CA PRO A 25 14.87 49.84 -11.42
C PRO A 25 15.97 50.04 -10.34
N ALA A 26 16.68 48.92 -10.13
CA ALA A 26 18.12 48.75 -9.88
C ALA A 26 18.76 48.89 -8.46
N THR A 27 19.47 47.80 -8.11
CA THR A 27 20.82 47.68 -7.49
C THR A 27 21.01 47.48 -5.97
N THR A 28 21.94 46.54 -5.69
CA THR A 28 22.86 46.36 -4.54
C THR A 28 22.41 45.67 -3.23
N SER A 29 22.98 44.47 -3.00
CA SER A 29 23.35 43.88 -1.68
C SER A 29 24.55 44.65 -1.06
N PRO A 30 25.10 44.32 0.16
CA PRO A 30 24.72 43.33 1.18
C PRO A 30 24.63 43.91 2.63
N GLY A 31 24.17 43.13 3.62
CA GLY A 31 24.34 43.52 5.03
C GLY A 31 23.53 42.72 6.06
N THR A 32 24.18 41.76 6.71
CA THR A 32 23.76 41.10 7.95
C THR A 32 23.80 42.09 9.12
N PRO A 33 22.84 42.08 10.06
CA PRO A 33 23.19 41.57 11.40
C PRO A 33 22.05 40.83 12.15
N GLN A 34 22.47 39.86 12.96
CA GLN A 34 21.73 39.21 14.06
C GLN A 34 21.43 40.23 15.18
N PRO A 35 20.35 40.07 15.98
CA PRO A 35 20.54 39.48 17.31
C PRO A 35 19.38 38.58 17.81
N GLU A 36 19.75 37.67 18.71
CA GLU A 36 18.92 36.86 19.64
C GLU A 36 18.56 37.69 20.90
N PRO A 37 18.02 37.16 22.03
CA PRO A 37 16.80 36.37 22.32
C PRO A 37 15.87 37.07 23.36
N ALA A 38 14.58 36.65 23.47
CA ALA A 38 13.79 36.79 24.72
C ALA A 38 12.55 35.87 24.66
N ALA A 39 12.52 34.75 25.38
CA ALA A 39 12.13 34.59 26.78
C ALA A 39 10.61 34.66 27.08
N ARG A 40 10.07 33.46 27.34
CA ARG A 40 9.10 33.07 28.39
C ARG A 40 7.74 33.79 28.49
N LYS A 41 6.67 32.99 28.46
CA LYS A 41 5.77 32.86 29.64
C LYS A 41 4.98 31.54 29.62
N LYS A 42 5.13 30.82 30.73
CA LYS A 42 4.32 29.69 31.19
C LYS A 42 2.97 30.22 31.69
N THR A 43 1.90 29.45 31.55
CA THR A 43 0.88 29.31 32.61
C THR A 43 0.22 27.94 32.50
N ALA A 44 0.45 27.14 33.55
CA ALA A 44 -0.28 25.93 33.87
C ALA A 44 -1.66 26.32 34.45
N SER A 45 -2.67 25.46 34.27
CA SER A 45 -3.84 25.40 35.14
C SER A 45 -4.48 24.01 35.06
N LYS A 46 -4.21 23.20 36.07
CA LYS A 46 -5.02 22.07 36.53
C LYS A 46 -5.86 22.60 37.70
N PRO A 47 -7.10 22.13 37.90
CA PRO A 47 -7.34 21.44 39.17
C PRO A 47 -8.24 20.21 39.03
N ALA A 48 -8.29 19.47 40.12
CA ALA A 48 -8.72 18.10 40.27
C ALA A 48 -10.17 17.94 40.77
N ALA A 49 -10.66 16.69 40.59
CA ALA A 49 -11.49 15.88 41.50
C ALA A 49 -12.92 16.33 41.85
N LYS A 50 -13.89 15.40 41.73
CA LYS A 50 -14.64 14.75 42.85
C LYS A 50 -15.71 13.78 42.26
N VAL A 51 -15.59 12.45 42.46
CA VAL A 51 -16.44 11.54 43.32
C VAL A 51 -17.88 11.36 42.78
N THR A 52 -18.38 10.16 42.47
CA THR A 52 -18.96 9.20 43.43
C THR A 52 -19.11 7.78 42.83
N ALA A 53 -19.01 6.79 43.71
CA ALA A 53 -19.24 5.36 43.48
C ALA A 53 -20.73 4.98 43.65
N SER A 54 -21.18 3.92 42.97
CA SER A 54 -22.29 3.06 43.41
C SER A 54 -22.20 1.66 42.77
N LYS A 55 -22.12 0.63 43.63
CA LYS A 55 -22.35 -0.81 43.42
C LYS A 55 -23.34 -1.22 44.55
N PRO A 56 -23.84 -2.46 44.68
CA PRO A 56 -24.37 -3.46 43.73
C PRO A 56 -25.71 -4.08 44.24
N VAL A 57 -26.52 -4.78 43.40
CA VAL A 57 -27.54 -5.79 43.82
C VAL A 57 -27.75 -6.75 42.63
N ALA A 58 -27.24 -7.99 42.64
CA ALA A 58 -27.76 -9.26 43.19
C ALA A 58 -28.89 -9.93 42.36
N ALA A 59 -28.68 -11.22 42.07
CA ALA A 59 -29.37 -12.12 41.13
C ALA A 59 -30.77 -12.62 41.58
N PRO A 60 -31.48 -13.44 40.77
CA PRO A 60 -31.33 -14.91 40.86
C PRO A 60 -31.45 -15.70 39.53
N GLN A 61 -31.29 -17.02 39.69
CA GLN A 61 -30.92 -18.10 38.77
C GLN A 61 -32.07 -18.78 37.96
N ALA A 62 -31.62 -19.74 37.12
CA ALA A 62 -32.30 -20.92 36.54
C ALA A 62 -32.89 -20.70 35.13
N CYS A 63 -32.87 -21.65 34.18
CA CYS A 63 -32.71 -23.10 34.24
C CYS A 63 -32.17 -23.65 32.91
N VAL A 64 -31.51 -24.81 32.99
CA VAL A 64 -30.95 -25.63 31.91
C VAL A 64 -32.09 -26.38 31.19
N PRO A 65 -31.94 -26.76 29.90
CA PRO A 65 -32.13 -28.18 29.62
C PRO A 65 -31.02 -28.81 28.77
N THR A 66 -30.78 -30.06 29.16
CA THR A 66 -29.78 -31.05 28.80
C THR A 66 -29.85 -31.50 27.32
N PRO A 67 -28.72 -31.78 26.65
CA PRO A 67 -28.69 -32.48 25.37
C PRO A 67 -28.73 -34.00 25.55
N ALA A 68 -29.55 -34.68 24.74
CA ALA A 68 -29.62 -36.14 24.61
C ALA A 68 -28.68 -36.66 23.49
N PRO A 69 -28.33 -37.96 23.48
CA PRO A 69 -27.03 -38.44 23.01
C PRO A 69 -27.00 -39.13 21.62
N VAL A 70 -25.84 -39.00 20.98
CA VAL A 70 -25.09 -39.99 20.16
C VAL A 70 -25.81 -40.62 18.96
N ALA A 71 -25.45 -40.12 17.77
CA ALA A 71 -25.32 -40.94 16.57
C ALA A 71 -23.90 -40.77 16.00
N LYS A 72 -23.15 -41.88 15.93
CA LYS A 72 -21.81 -41.97 15.34
C LYS A 72 -21.89 -41.65 13.83
N ALA A 73 -21.51 -40.44 13.45
CA ALA A 73 -21.26 -40.09 12.05
C ALA A 73 -19.77 -40.25 11.72
N LYS A 74 -19.52 -41.13 10.76
CA LYS A 74 -18.28 -41.36 9.98
C LYS A 74 -17.56 -40.03 9.68
N PRO A 75 -16.20 -39.95 9.71
CA PRO A 75 -15.51 -38.71 9.38
C PRO A 75 -15.79 -38.36 7.91
N ALA A 76 -16.67 -37.39 7.71
CA ALA A 76 -16.86 -36.76 6.42
C ALA A 76 -15.55 -36.06 6.07
N ALA A 77 -14.99 -36.44 4.92
CA ALA A 77 -13.85 -35.79 4.32
C ALA A 77 -13.98 -34.27 4.43
N ALA A 78 -12.89 -33.61 4.82
CA ALA A 78 -12.79 -32.17 4.96
C ALA A 78 -13.55 -31.49 3.81
N ALA A 79 -14.62 -30.78 4.15
CA ALA A 79 -15.33 -29.92 3.24
C ALA A 79 -14.35 -28.84 2.78
N ARG A 80 -13.66 -29.09 1.68
CA ARG A 80 -12.93 -28.08 0.93
C ARG A 80 -13.97 -27.03 0.53
N GLY A 81 -13.88 -25.90 1.20
CA GLY A 81 -14.90 -24.86 1.20
C GLY A 81 -15.30 -24.42 -0.20
N VAL A 82 -16.60 -24.11 -0.31
CA VAL A 82 -17.29 -23.51 -1.46
C VAL A 82 -16.68 -22.16 -1.88
N LEU A 83 -15.71 -21.62 -1.12
CA LEU A 83 -14.90 -20.46 -1.50
C LEU A 83 -13.94 -20.72 -2.66
N SER A 84 -13.62 -21.99 -2.99
CA SER A 84 -12.71 -22.30 -4.11
C SER A 84 -13.31 -22.05 -5.51
N MET A 85 -14.61 -21.77 -5.63
CA MET A 85 -15.24 -21.44 -6.92
C MET A 85 -15.20 -19.93 -7.26
N LEU A 86 -14.95 -19.06 -6.28
CA LEU A 86 -14.81 -17.62 -6.51
C LEU A 86 -13.41 -17.24 -7.01
N SER A 87 -12.44 -18.17 -6.90
CA SER A 87 -11.06 -17.95 -7.33
C SER A 87 -10.77 -18.36 -8.76
N ARG A 88 -11.76 -18.70 -9.61
CA ARG A 88 -11.53 -18.80 -11.07
C ARG A 88 -11.42 -17.40 -11.72
N GLY A 89 -10.77 -16.47 -11.03
CA GLY A 89 -10.46 -15.15 -11.56
C GLY A 89 -9.33 -15.23 -12.56
N GLU A 90 -9.19 -14.20 -13.38
CA GLU A 90 -8.09 -14.01 -14.34
C GLU A 90 -6.70 -14.22 -13.70
N HIS A 91 -6.59 -13.94 -12.40
CA HIS A 91 -5.34 -14.01 -11.64
C HIS A 91 -5.12 -15.33 -10.87
N ASP A 92 -5.97 -16.35 -11.03
CA ASP A 92 -5.91 -17.62 -10.26
C ASP A 92 -4.55 -18.33 -10.38
N ALA A 93 -4.00 -18.40 -11.59
CA ALA A 93 -2.72 -19.03 -11.84
C ALA A 93 -1.56 -18.27 -11.16
N LEU A 94 -1.61 -16.94 -11.17
CA LEU A 94 -0.64 -16.09 -10.48
C LEU A 94 -0.75 -16.28 -8.95
N VAL A 95 -1.97 -16.19 -8.42
CA VAL A 95 -2.25 -16.35 -6.99
C VAL A 95 -1.77 -17.72 -6.50
N LYS A 96 -2.10 -18.82 -7.19
CA LYS A 96 -1.62 -20.16 -6.85
C LYS A 96 -0.09 -20.24 -6.81
N THR A 97 0.57 -19.59 -7.76
CA THR A 97 2.03 -19.52 -7.82
C THR A 97 2.57 -18.79 -6.59
N LEU A 98 2.05 -17.61 -6.29
CA LEU A 98 2.49 -16.80 -5.14
C LEU A 98 2.17 -17.46 -3.79
N THR A 99 1.00 -18.08 -3.63
CA THR A 99 0.62 -18.81 -2.40
C THR A 99 1.51 -20.02 -2.17
N LYS A 100 2.00 -20.67 -3.22
CA LYS A 100 2.99 -21.75 -3.10
C LYS A 100 4.36 -21.23 -2.68
N LEU A 101 4.75 -20.06 -3.18
CA LEU A 101 6.07 -19.47 -2.94
C LEU A 101 6.17 -18.75 -1.59
N GLN A 102 5.06 -18.17 -1.11
CA GLN A 102 5.00 -17.35 0.11
C GLN A 102 6.11 -16.28 0.16
N PRO A 103 6.22 -15.38 -0.86
CA PRO A 103 7.19 -14.30 -0.81
C PRO A 103 6.90 -13.36 0.37
N SER A 104 7.93 -12.78 0.96
CA SER A 104 7.81 -11.79 2.04
C SER A 104 7.62 -10.37 1.51
N SER A 105 8.04 -10.13 0.26
CA SER A 105 7.87 -8.86 -0.44
C SER A 105 7.53 -9.07 -1.91
N ILE A 106 6.54 -8.34 -2.40
CA ILE A 106 6.09 -8.33 -3.78
C ILE A 106 6.20 -6.91 -4.34
N LEU A 107 6.80 -6.79 -5.51
CA LEU A 107 6.78 -5.59 -6.34
C LEU A 107 5.96 -5.86 -7.61
N GLU A 108 4.93 -5.07 -7.83
CA GLU A 108 4.16 -5.07 -9.08
C GLU A 108 4.53 -3.84 -9.93
N ILE A 109 4.84 -4.07 -11.21
CA ILE A 109 5.20 -3.02 -12.17
C ILE A 109 4.20 -3.05 -13.31
N GLY A 110 3.46 -1.96 -13.46
CA GLY A 110 2.26 -1.92 -14.28
C GLY A 110 1.08 -2.54 -13.53
N VAL A 111 -0.01 -1.81 -13.40
CA VAL A 111 -1.21 -2.21 -12.66
C VAL A 111 -2.29 -2.80 -13.58
N GLY A 112 -2.18 -2.54 -14.88
CA GLY A 112 -3.18 -2.97 -15.86
C GLY A 112 -4.55 -2.36 -15.54
N ASP A 113 -5.53 -3.20 -15.23
CA ASP A 113 -6.90 -2.81 -14.88
C ASP A 113 -7.10 -2.51 -13.37
N GLY A 114 -6.10 -2.76 -12.53
CA GLY A 114 -6.17 -2.59 -11.08
C GLY A 114 -6.71 -3.79 -10.31
N SER A 115 -7.19 -4.84 -10.98
CA SER A 115 -7.83 -5.99 -10.31
C SER A 115 -6.84 -6.99 -9.74
N ARG A 116 -5.59 -7.00 -10.23
CA ARG A 116 -4.56 -7.95 -9.82
C ARG A 116 -4.08 -7.74 -8.38
N THR A 117 -3.72 -6.51 -8.03
CA THR A 117 -3.25 -6.17 -6.68
C THR A 117 -4.21 -6.62 -5.57
N PRO A 118 -5.52 -6.29 -5.59
CA PRO A 118 -6.43 -6.74 -4.54
C PRO A 118 -6.61 -8.25 -4.52
N ALA A 119 -6.61 -8.93 -5.67
CA ALA A 119 -6.70 -10.39 -5.73
C ALA A 119 -5.49 -11.07 -5.07
N VAL A 120 -4.28 -10.59 -5.34
CA VAL A 120 -3.05 -11.12 -4.75
C VAL A 120 -2.98 -10.83 -3.26
N VAL A 121 -3.24 -9.57 -2.86
CA VAL A 121 -3.19 -9.17 -1.45
C VAL A 121 -4.21 -9.95 -0.63
N HIS A 122 -5.45 -10.09 -1.11
CA HIS A 122 -6.48 -10.86 -0.42
C HIS A 122 -6.07 -12.32 -0.23
N ALA A 123 -5.46 -12.95 -1.23
CA ALA A 123 -5.06 -14.36 -1.15
C ALA A 123 -3.86 -14.62 -0.23
N LEU A 124 -2.97 -13.64 -0.05
CA LEU A 124 -1.74 -13.81 0.73
C LEU A 124 -1.82 -13.24 2.14
N ALA A 125 -2.71 -12.28 2.40
CA ALA A 125 -2.75 -11.58 3.69
C ALA A 125 -3.05 -12.50 4.87
N GLU A 126 -3.83 -13.58 4.66
CA GLU A 126 -4.13 -14.55 5.71
C GLU A 126 -2.89 -15.38 6.11
N THR A 127 -2.08 -15.79 5.15
CA THR A 127 -0.89 -16.62 5.40
C THR A 127 0.35 -15.79 5.71
N ASN A 128 0.41 -14.56 5.21
CA ASN A 128 1.52 -13.64 5.40
C ASN A 128 1.01 -12.22 5.70
N PRO A 129 0.62 -11.94 6.95
CA PRO A 129 0.12 -10.61 7.36
C PRO A 129 1.22 -9.53 7.35
N ALA A 130 2.49 -9.92 7.31
CA ALA A 130 3.64 -9.01 7.24
C ALA A 130 4.13 -8.76 5.80
N LEU A 131 3.40 -9.25 4.79
CA LEU A 131 3.76 -9.09 3.38
C LEU A 131 3.92 -7.60 3.03
N LYS A 132 5.08 -7.25 2.48
CA LYS A 132 5.32 -5.93 1.88
C LYS A 132 4.84 -5.98 0.43
N TYR A 133 3.91 -5.09 0.07
CA TYR A 133 3.45 -4.99 -1.31
C TYR A 133 3.73 -3.58 -1.85
N ALA A 134 4.39 -3.50 -3.00
CA ALA A 134 4.66 -2.24 -3.68
C ALA A 134 4.10 -2.28 -5.10
N VAL A 135 3.64 -1.14 -5.58
CA VAL A 135 3.06 -0.98 -6.91
C VAL A 135 3.70 0.22 -7.58
N ILE A 136 4.24 0.03 -8.78
CA ILE A 136 4.75 1.09 -9.64
C ILE A 136 3.84 1.18 -10.87
N ASP A 137 3.29 2.37 -11.10
CA ASP A 137 2.50 2.66 -12.29
C ASP A 137 2.49 4.18 -12.57
N GLN A 138 2.22 4.58 -13.80
CA GLN A 138 2.10 6.00 -14.17
C GLN A 138 0.66 6.50 -14.16
N PHE A 139 -0.31 5.60 -13.98
CA PHE A 139 -1.75 5.84 -13.93
C PHE A 139 -2.21 6.73 -15.10
N GLU A 140 -3.03 7.74 -14.81
CA GLU A 140 -3.54 8.66 -15.82
C GLU A 140 -2.48 9.58 -16.45
N MET A 141 -1.26 9.65 -15.91
CA MET A 141 -0.24 10.63 -16.32
C MET A 141 0.32 10.39 -17.73
N VAL A 142 0.24 9.16 -18.22
CA VAL A 142 0.65 8.77 -19.58
C VAL A 142 -0.49 8.13 -20.38
N GLY A 143 -1.74 8.47 -20.03
CA GLY A 143 -2.91 7.92 -20.70
C GLY A 143 -3.28 6.50 -20.25
N GLY A 144 -2.83 6.06 -19.08
CA GLY A 144 -3.28 4.82 -18.47
C GLY A 144 -4.79 4.84 -18.18
N THR A 145 -5.40 3.66 -18.18
CA THR A 145 -6.85 3.47 -18.01
C THR A 145 -7.30 3.66 -16.57
N VAL A 146 -6.44 3.32 -15.61
CA VAL A 146 -6.72 3.39 -14.17
C VAL A 146 -6.23 4.72 -13.62
N LYS A 147 -7.12 5.44 -12.94
CA LYS A 147 -6.76 6.66 -12.20
C LYS A 147 -6.19 6.29 -10.83
N LEU A 148 -5.17 7.03 -10.38
CA LEU A 148 -4.54 6.84 -9.07
C LEU A 148 -5.57 6.88 -7.92
N ARG A 149 -6.54 7.81 -8.00
CA ARG A 149 -7.61 7.94 -7.00
C ARG A 149 -8.49 6.69 -6.94
N ASP A 150 -8.88 6.15 -8.09
CA ASP A 150 -9.78 5.00 -8.18
C ASP A 150 -9.05 3.74 -7.71
N PHE A 151 -7.76 3.61 -8.06
CA PHE A 151 -6.91 2.54 -7.55
C PHE A 151 -6.77 2.60 -6.01
N HIS A 152 -6.53 3.77 -5.42
CA HIS A 152 -6.58 3.93 -3.97
C HIS A 152 -7.91 3.49 -3.35
N GLY A 153 -9.02 3.75 -4.04
CA GLY A 153 -10.35 3.29 -3.65
C GLY A 153 -10.47 1.76 -3.68
N GLN A 154 -9.95 1.11 -4.72
CA GLN A 154 -9.95 -0.37 -4.84
C GLN A 154 -9.14 -1.05 -3.73
N LEU A 155 -8.08 -0.40 -3.24
CA LEU A 155 -7.25 -0.93 -2.15
C LEU A 155 -7.84 -0.68 -0.75
N ALA A 156 -8.91 0.12 -0.64
CA ALA A 156 -9.53 0.38 0.66
C ALA A 156 -10.17 -0.89 1.23
N GLY A 157 -9.85 -1.21 2.49
CA GLY A 157 -10.39 -2.40 3.17
C GLY A 157 -9.54 -3.65 3.01
N LEU A 158 -8.45 -3.62 2.24
CA LEU A 158 -7.47 -4.71 2.24
C LEU A 158 -6.74 -4.79 3.59
N ALA A 159 -6.44 -6.01 4.03
CA ALA A 159 -5.72 -6.26 5.29
C ALA A 159 -4.27 -5.73 5.24
N ILE A 160 -3.69 -5.66 4.04
CA ILE A 160 -2.36 -5.11 3.79
C ILE A 160 -2.53 -3.93 2.84
N ARG A 161 -1.87 -2.82 3.16
CA ARG A 161 -1.91 -1.61 2.33
C ARG A 161 -0.68 -1.55 1.41
N PRO A 162 -0.84 -1.69 0.09
CA PRO A 162 0.26 -1.53 -0.85
C PRO A 162 0.88 -0.12 -0.81
N SER A 163 2.20 -0.06 -0.97
CA SER A 163 2.94 1.18 -1.21
C SER A 163 2.89 1.53 -2.69
N ILE A 164 2.11 2.56 -3.03
CA ILE A 164 1.94 3.02 -4.41
C ILE A 164 3.04 4.03 -4.75
N VAL A 165 3.65 3.86 -5.93
CA VAL A 165 4.71 4.69 -6.49
C VAL A 165 4.25 5.17 -7.87
N PRO A 166 3.67 6.39 -7.97
CA PRO A 166 3.19 6.95 -9.22
C PRO A 166 4.35 7.51 -10.05
N GLU A 167 5.19 6.66 -10.61
CA GLU A 167 6.39 7.03 -11.38
C GLU A 167 6.58 6.07 -12.57
N THR A 168 7.52 6.39 -13.47
CA THR A 168 7.96 5.46 -14.51
C THR A 168 8.53 4.18 -13.89
N ALA A 169 8.49 3.08 -14.64
CA ALA A 169 8.91 1.76 -14.17
C ALA A 169 10.32 1.79 -13.56
N ALA A 170 11.31 2.32 -14.30
CA ALA A 170 12.69 2.33 -13.84
C ALA A 170 12.94 3.25 -12.63
N ARG A 171 12.32 4.44 -12.62
CA ARG A 171 12.44 5.38 -11.50
C ARG A 171 11.77 4.81 -10.25
N GLY A 172 10.59 4.22 -10.41
CA GLY A 172 9.86 3.58 -9.33
C GLY A 172 10.64 2.43 -8.69
N VAL A 173 11.39 1.64 -9.49
CA VAL A 173 12.25 0.57 -8.96
C VAL A 173 13.31 1.12 -8.01
N VAL A 174 13.94 2.24 -8.37
CA VAL A 174 14.91 2.93 -7.50
C VAL A 174 14.24 3.46 -6.23
N THR A 175 13.07 4.07 -6.36
CA THR A 175 12.27 4.55 -5.23
C THR A 175 11.90 3.41 -4.27
N VAL A 176 11.48 2.25 -4.81
CA VAL A 176 11.15 1.05 -4.03
C VAL A 176 12.38 0.50 -3.32
N LEU A 177 13.53 0.41 -4.00
CA LEU A 177 14.78 -0.02 -3.39
C LEU A 177 15.15 0.85 -2.18
N HIS A 178 15.05 2.17 -2.30
CA HIS A 178 15.37 3.09 -1.20
C HIS A 178 14.37 3.04 -0.04
N ARG A 179 13.07 2.85 -0.32
CA ARG A 179 12.01 2.91 0.69
C ARG A 179 11.75 1.57 1.37
N LEU A 180 11.84 0.48 0.64
CA LEU A 180 11.37 -0.85 1.05
C LEU A 180 12.46 -1.91 0.97
N GLY A 181 13.54 -1.66 0.23
CA GLY A 181 14.64 -2.59 0.02
C GLY A 181 14.43 -3.49 -1.19
N MET A 182 15.14 -4.62 -1.19
CA MET A 182 15.03 -5.65 -2.22
C MET A 182 13.72 -6.46 -2.08
N MET A 183 13.31 -7.11 -3.17
CA MET A 183 12.01 -7.74 -3.36
C MET A 183 12.16 -9.22 -3.67
N ASP A 184 11.34 -10.08 -3.07
CA ASP A 184 11.41 -11.54 -3.29
C ASP A 184 10.68 -11.97 -4.56
N ALA A 185 9.60 -11.27 -4.91
CA ALA A 185 8.83 -11.52 -6.11
C ALA A 185 8.54 -10.20 -6.85
N ILE A 186 8.72 -10.23 -8.16
CA ILE A 186 8.45 -9.10 -9.05
C ILE A 186 7.42 -9.55 -10.08
N ILE A 187 6.33 -8.83 -10.22
CA ILE A 187 5.25 -9.08 -11.18
C ILE A 187 5.34 -8.01 -12.26
N LEU A 188 5.49 -8.43 -13.51
CA LEU A 188 5.51 -7.55 -14.67
C LEU A 188 4.19 -7.66 -15.42
N ASP A 189 3.53 -6.52 -15.60
CA ASP A 189 2.30 -6.46 -16.36
C ASP A 189 2.53 -6.82 -17.85
N PRO A 190 1.63 -7.60 -18.48
CA PRO A 190 1.75 -7.93 -19.90
C PRO A 190 1.65 -6.74 -20.85
N SER A 191 1.08 -5.59 -20.42
CA SER A 191 0.96 -4.40 -21.28
C SER A 191 2.23 -3.55 -21.35
N LEU A 192 3.27 -3.88 -20.57
CA LEU A 192 4.56 -3.19 -20.65
C LEU A 192 5.18 -3.41 -22.03
N ASP A 193 5.55 -2.31 -22.67
CA ASP A 193 6.19 -2.28 -23.98
C ASP A 193 7.66 -2.76 -23.91
N ALA A 194 8.23 -3.06 -25.08
CA ALA A 194 9.57 -3.60 -25.17
C ALA A 194 10.66 -2.62 -24.69
N GLU A 195 10.46 -1.31 -24.85
CA GLU A 195 11.44 -0.30 -24.41
C GLU A 195 11.47 -0.22 -22.88
N THR A 196 10.29 -0.18 -22.25
CA THR A 196 10.16 -0.21 -20.79
C THR A 196 10.76 -1.49 -20.19
N LEU A 197 10.54 -2.65 -20.83
CA LEU A 197 11.13 -3.91 -20.38
C LEU A 197 12.65 -3.92 -20.50
N ALA A 198 13.21 -3.39 -21.59
CA ALA A 198 14.66 -3.26 -21.75
C ALA A 198 15.26 -2.30 -20.70
N GLU A 199 14.57 -1.21 -20.39
CA GLU A 199 14.99 -0.30 -19.31
C GLU A 199 14.94 -0.99 -17.95
N LEU A 200 13.87 -1.75 -17.67
CA LEU A 200 13.71 -2.52 -16.44
C LEU A 200 14.82 -3.54 -16.24
N ASP A 201 15.25 -4.25 -17.27
CA ASP A 201 16.33 -5.23 -17.17
C ASP A 201 17.63 -4.61 -16.61
N THR A 202 17.87 -3.31 -16.86
CA THR A 202 19.05 -2.60 -16.34
C THR A 202 18.97 -2.26 -14.84
N VAL A 203 17.76 -2.20 -14.26
CA VAL A 203 17.53 -1.76 -12.88
C VAL A 203 16.95 -2.84 -11.96
N LEU A 204 16.30 -3.87 -12.50
CA LEU A 204 15.70 -4.95 -11.72
C LEU A 204 16.74 -5.70 -10.87
N SER A 205 17.97 -5.83 -11.37
CA SER A 205 19.10 -6.40 -10.63
C SER A 205 19.40 -5.67 -9.31
N LYS A 206 19.05 -4.38 -9.19
CA LYS A 206 19.29 -3.56 -7.99
C LYS A 206 18.27 -3.82 -6.88
N VAL A 207 17.07 -4.25 -7.25
CA VAL A 207 15.96 -4.51 -6.32
C VAL A 207 15.69 -6.01 -6.13
N SER A 208 16.50 -6.87 -6.76
CA SER A 208 16.35 -8.33 -6.67
C SER A 208 17.41 -8.94 -5.75
N TYR A 209 17.00 -9.89 -4.92
CA TYR A 209 17.85 -10.93 -4.36
C TYR A 209 18.25 -11.96 -5.44
N ALA A 210 19.17 -12.85 -5.08
CA ALA A 210 19.61 -13.94 -5.96
C ALA A 210 18.50 -14.96 -6.26
N ASP A 211 17.55 -15.13 -5.33
CA ASP A 211 16.41 -16.03 -5.42
C ASP A 211 15.11 -15.30 -5.82
N THR A 212 15.19 -14.02 -6.19
CA THR A 212 14.02 -13.26 -6.61
C THR A 212 13.38 -13.89 -7.84
N MET A 213 12.06 -14.05 -7.77
CA MET A 213 11.26 -14.59 -8.85
C MET A 213 10.62 -13.46 -9.64
N ILE A 214 10.93 -13.40 -10.94
CA ILE A 214 10.30 -12.46 -11.86
C ILE A 214 9.18 -13.20 -12.59
N LEU A 215 7.95 -12.75 -12.39
CA LEU A 215 6.74 -13.33 -12.93
C LEU A 215 6.24 -12.47 -14.08
N ARG A 216 6.11 -13.07 -15.26
CA ARG A 216 5.62 -12.40 -16.46
C ARG A 216 4.60 -13.27 -17.16
N GLN A 217 3.55 -12.67 -17.69
CA GLN A 217 2.59 -13.39 -18.51
C GLN A 217 3.06 -13.45 -19.97
N THR A 218 3.19 -14.66 -20.51
CA THR A 218 3.55 -14.91 -21.92
C THR A 218 2.54 -15.89 -22.50
N ASN A 219 1.89 -15.52 -23.61
CA ASN A 219 0.83 -16.32 -24.25
C ASN A 219 -0.28 -16.71 -23.26
N GLY A 220 -0.72 -15.76 -22.43
CA GLY A 220 -1.75 -15.96 -21.42
C GLY A 220 -1.33 -16.79 -20.19
N LYS A 221 -0.09 -17.31 -20.16
CA LYS A 221 0.43 -18.14 -19.06
C LYS A 221 1.46 -17.37 -18.25
N TRP A 222 1.35 -17.44 -16.92
CA TRP A 222 2.37 -16.93 -16.02
C TRP A 222 3.62 -17.81 -16.09
N GLN A 223 4.75 -17.20 -16.43
CA GLN A 223 6.05 -17.81 -16.43
C GLN A 223 6.91 -17.15 -15.35
N SER A 224 7.70 -17.97 -14.67
CA SER A 224 8.70 -17.48 -13.73
C SER A 224 10.07 -17.57 -14.37
N THR A 225 10.79 -16.45 -14.33
CA THR A 225 12.21 -16.39 -14.65
C THR A 225 12.95 -16.10 -13.35
N ALA A 226 13.98 -16.88 -13.05
CA ALA A 226 14.88 -16.54 -11.96
C ALA A 226 15.61 -15.24 -12.31
N SER A 227 15.85 -14.38 -11.33
CA SER A 227 16.70 -13.21 -11.55
C SER A 227 18.11 -13.69 -11.95
N ASN A 228 18.48 -13.50 -13.22
CA ASN A 228 19.79 -13.90 -13.75
C ASN A 228 20.93 -12.98 -13.27
N SER A 229 20.69 -12.18 -12.22
CA SER A 229 21.66 -11.23 -11.68
C SER A 229 22.83 -11.99 -11.06
N THR A 230 23.84 -12.24 -11.90
CA THR A 230 25.09 -12.92 -11.53
C THR A 230 25.93 -12.05 -10.57
N THR A 231 25.56 -10.77 -10.39
CA THR A 231 26.41 -9.74 -9.78
C THR A 231 26.12 -9.38 -8.32
N LEU A 232 25.05 -9.85 -7.67
CA LEU A 232 24.80 -9.46 -6.28
C LEU A 232 24.32 -10.64 -5.41
N ARG A 233 25.30 -11.34 -4.82
CA ARG A 233 25.13 -12.25 -3.67
C ARG A 233 24.79 -11.47 -2.39
N ALA A 234 23.68 -10.74 -2.37
CA ALA A 234 23.13 -10.28 -1.10
C ALA A 234 22.36 -11.46 -0.49
N THR A 235 23.05 -12.26 0.33
CA THR A 235 22.40 -13.31 1.13
C THR A 235 21.37 -12.66 2.04
N ARG A 236 20.13 -13.15 1.98
CA ARG A 236 19.03 -12.78 2.86
C ARG A 236 19.51 -12.77 4.31
N ARG A 237 19.58 -11.61 4.97
CA ARG A 237 19.77 -11.57 6.42
C ARG A 237 18.44 -12.03 7.04
N ALA A 238 18.46 -13.18 7.71
CA ALA A 238 17.34 -13.63 8.50
C ALA A 238 16.97 -12.55 9.52
N ALA A 239 15.71 -12.14 9.52
CA ALA A 239 15.11 -11.29 10.54
C ALA A 239 14.39 -12.18 11.55
#